data_AF-A0A1M6NXK3-F1
#
_entry.id   AF-A0A1M6NXK3-F1
#
_cell.length_a   1.000
_cell.length_b   1.000
_cell.length_c   1.000
_cell.angle_alpha   90.00
_cell.angle_beta   90.00
_cell.angle_gamma   90.00
#
_symmetry.space_group_name_H-M   'P 1'
#
loop_
_entity.id
_entity.type
_entity.pdbx_description
1 polymer ?
#
loop_
_entity_poly.entity_id
_entity_poly.type
_entity_poly.pdbx_seq_one_letter_code
_entity_poly.pdbx_strand_id
1 'polypeptide(L)'
;MAEQTKMEQLEFQAEVKQLLDIVIHSLYTDREIFLRELISNASDALEKLRYQKLTQKEILGGDLPLEISIQVDEKEHTLSITDTGIGMTREELVENLGTIAHSGSKAFLKYLAETDKKDVNVIGQFGVGFYSAFMVADGVTVETRSFQPDTTGSLWSSEGTGNYSIGEAEGLTRGTKITLALKEDAQEFAKPEVIKRIIKQYSGFVPFPILVNGEKVNTVQAIWTKHKNEVSEEEYNDFYKYVANAYDEPLLRLHFSVDAPINVNALLFVPKDNMERFGFGRLEPGVNLYCKKVLIQQQDKDILPEWLRFVRGAVDSEELPLNISRETMQDSALIAKLRKVITGRFLKFLQEQAKSDAEKYKEFWTNFGMFIKEGAAVDFTHRKELVKLLRFSSSQVEEGQLVSLKDYLERMQEEQKEIYFINGPTKEAIEVSPYLEAFRGQKIEVLYTHEAVDDYILSQVGEFEGKKIVSIDQANLEVPEHQHREGEALAGEQLENLLKWLKEVLGDKVSEVKESKRLSDSPVLVLNPDEMTGSLQRMMQVMNKDLQSIGPKILEINPYHPIIRQLSVLSQQDDPFAKVAVEQLFDNALIAAGLIVDPRNIVQRMNQILEKAIQ
;
A
#
# COMPACT_ATOMS: atom_id res chain seq x y z
N MET A 1 19.77 -67.16 -7.87
CA MET A 1 18.92 -66.23 -8.65
C MET A 1 17.86 -65.73 -7.69
N ALA A 2 17.80 -64.42 -7.43
CA ALA A 2 16.77 -63.85 -6.57
C ALA A 2 15.43 -63.94 -7.30
N GLU A 3 14.43 -64.57 -6.67
CA GLU A 3 13.04 -64.55 -7.16
C GLU A 3 12.58 -63.09 -7.23
N GLN A 4 12.24 -62.63 -8.44
CA GLN A 4 11.60 -61.33 -8.62
C GLN A 4 10.16 -61.44 -8.13
N THR A 5 9.87 -60.75 -7.03
CA THR A 5 8.51 -60.58 -6.51
C THR A 5 7.63 -59.93 -7.57
N LYS A 6 6.51 -60.59 -7.91
CA LYS A 6 5.55 -60.10 -8.91
C LYS A 6 4.73 -58.97 -8.30
N MET A 7 4.91 -57.75 -8.82
CA MET A 7 4.15 -56.57 -8.41
C MET A 7 2.83 -56.53 -9.17
N GLU A 8 1.73 -56.27 -8.46
CA GLU A 8 0.42 -55.98 -9.06
C GLU A 8 0.18 -54.47 -9.07
N GLN A 9 -0.40 -53.97 -10.16
CA GLN A 9 -0.79 -52.59 -10.30
C GLN A 9 -2.29 -52.47 -10.07
N LEU A 10 -2.68 -51.72 -9.04
CA LEU A 10 -4.06 -51.45 -8.69
C LEU A 10 -4.37 -49.96 -8.92
N GLU A 11 -5.59 -49.64 -9.32
CA GLU A 11 -6.06 -48.26 -9.44
C GLU A 11 -6.45 -47.69 -8.08
N PHE A 12 -6.27 -46.37 -7.91
CA PHE A 12 -6.75 -45.67 -6.72
C PHE A 12 -8.28 -45.65 -6.68
N GLN A 13 -8.86 -46.01 -5.53
CA GLN A 13 -10.29 -45.92 -5.27
C GLN A 13 -10.59 -44.72 -4.39
N ALA A 14 -11.80 -44.15 -4.52
CA ALA A 14 -12.25 -43.04 -3.69
C ALA A 14 -13.70 -43.26 -3.21
N GLU A 15 -13.97 -42.89 -1.96
CA GLU A 15 -15.30 -42.97 -1.38
C GLU A 15 -16.09 -41.69 -1.68
N VAL A 16 -17.03 -41.77 -2.61
CA VAL A 16 -17.81 -40.64 -3.15
C VAL A 16 -18.50 -39.82 -2.06
N LYS A 17 -19.06 -40.49 -1.04
CA LYS A 17 -19.74 -39.81 0.07
C LYS A 17 -18.80 -38.96 0.91
N GLN A 18 -17.60 -39.48 1.22
CA GLN A 18 -16.59 -38.72 1.96
C GLN A 18 -16.03 -37.56 1.12
N LEU A 19 -15.89 -37.74 -0.19
CA LEU A 19 -15.47 -36.65 -1.07
C LEU A 19 -16.51 -35.52 -1.12
N LEU A 20 -17.81 -35.84 -1.22
CA LEU A 20 -18.87 -34.83 -1.14
C LEU A 20 -18.86 -34.12 0.21
N ASP A 21 -18.69 -34.86 1.30
CA ASP A 21 -18.63 -34.28 2.64
C ASP A 21 -17.48 -33.29 2.81
N ILE A 22 -16.29 -33.62 2.28
CA ILE A 22 -15.13 -32.71 2.25
C ILE A 22 -15.43 -31.47 1.41
N VAL A 23 -16.06 -31.65 0.23
CA VAL A 23 -16.39 -30.51 -0.65
C VAL A 23 -17.39 -29.56 -0.01
N ILE A 24 -18.37 -30.10 0.71
CA ILE A 24 -19.44 -29.33 1.34
C ILE A 24 -18.95 -28.65 2.62
N HIS A 25 -18.20 -29.36 3.48
CA HIS A 25 -17.91 -28.88 4.83
C HIS A 25 -16.46 -28.39 5.04
N SER A 26 -15.53 -28.73 4.15
CA SER A 26 -14.08 -28.49 4.38
C SER A 26 -13.38 -27.65 3.32
N LEU A 27 -13.93 -27.52 2.10
CA LEU A 27 -13.28 -26.76 1.03
C LEU A 27 -13.52 -25.25 1.10
N TYR A 28 -14.67 -24.82 1.62
CA TYR A 28 -15.08 -23.42 1.65
C TYR A 28 -15.27 -22.95 3.09
N THR A 29 -14.83 -21.74 3.39
CA THR A 29 -14.99 -21.17 4.74
C THR A 29 -16.27 -20.33 4.88
N ASP A 30 -16.70 -19.71 3.78
CA ASP A 30 -17.89 -18.87 3.71
C ASP A 30 -19.01 -19.59 2.93
N ARG A 31 -20.20 -19.66 3.52
CA ARG A 31 -21.38 -20.25 2.87
C ARG A 31 -21.82 -19.45 1.66
N GLU A 32 -21.61 -18.13 1.61
CA GLU A 32 -22.03 -17.24 0.50
C GLU A 32 -21.43 -17.63 -0.85
N ILE A 33 -20.33 -18.39 -0.85
CA ILE A 33 -19.60 -18.81 -2.03
C ILE A 33 -20.42 -19.72 -2.96
N PHE A 34 -21.44 -20.42 -2.43
CA PHE A 34 -22.33 -21.20 -3.29
C PHE A 34 -22.90 -20.36 -4.45
N LEU A 35 -23.26 -19.11 -4.16
CA LEU A 35 -23.86 -18.22 -5.15
C LEU A 35 -22.81 -17.78 -6.18
N ARG A 36 -21.58 -17.50 -5.74
CA ARG A 36 -20.45 -17.19 -6.62
C ARG A 36 -20.17 -18.34 -7.60
N GLU A 37 -20.14 -19.58 -7.11
CA GLU A 37 -19.88 -20.76 -7.95
C GLU A 37 -21.00 -20.99 -8.96
N LEU A 38 -22.27 -20.91 -8.54
CA LEU A 38 -23.41 -21.10 -9.42
C LEU A 38 -23.52 -20.00 -10.49
N ILE A 39 -23.30 -18.73 -10.11
CA ILE A 39 -23.24 -17.61 -11.09
C ILE A 39 -22.07 -17.79 -12.05
N SER A 40 -20.90 -18.26 -11.58
CA SER A 40 -19.75 -18.53 -12.44
C SER A 40 -20.06 -19.62 -13.48
N ASN A 41 -20.74 -20.69 -13.06
CA ASN A 41 -21.18 -21.77 -13.96
C ASN A 41 -22.18 -21.26 -15.01
N ALA A 42 -23.15 -20.44 -14.59
CA ALA A 42 -24.11 -19.79 -15.48
C ALA A 42 -23.40 -18.87 -16.49
N SER A 43 -22.43 -18.06 -16.05
CA SER A 43 -21.61 -17.22 -16.92
C SER A 43 -20.80 -18.04 -17.93
N ASP A 44 -20.17 -19.14 -17.51
CA ASP A 44 -19.46 -20.05 -18.41
C ASP A 44 -20.40 -20.65 -19.46
N ALA A 45 -21.63 -21.02 -19.08
CA ALA A 45 -22.63 -21.57 -20.01
C ALA A 45 -23.08 -20.53 -21.05
N LEU A 46 -23.27 -19.27 -20.63
CA LEU A 46 -23.59 -18.15 -21.52
C LEU A 46 -22.43 -17.83 -22.47
N GLU A 47 -21.20 -17.88 -21.98
CA GLU A 47 -19.99 -17.64 -22.77
C GLU A 47 -19.78 -18.73 -23.84
N LYS A 48 -19.98 -20.00 -23.46
CA LYS A 48 -19.98 -21.13 -24.41
C LYS A 48 -21.03 -20.95 -25.49
N LEU A 49 -22.24 -20.54 -25.11
CA LEU A 49 -23.30 -20.28 -26.07
C LEU A 49 -22.97 -19.10 -27.00
N ARG A 50 -22.42 -18.01 -26.46
CA ARG A 50 -21.97 -16.86 -27.24
C ARG A 50 -20.95 -17.28 -28.30
N TYR A 51 -20.02 -18.17 -27.95
CA TYR A 51 -19.10 -18.77 -28.91
C TYR A 51 -19.81 -19.63 -29.96
N GLN A 52 -20.72 -20.52 -29.54
CA GLN A 52 -21.47 -21.39 -30.45
C GLN A 52 -22.33 -20.60 -31.46
N LYS A 53 -22.88 -19.44 -31.06
CA LYS A 53 -23.60 -18.53 -31.97
C LYS A 53 -22.74 -18.03 -33.13
N LEU A 54 -21.41 -18.02 -32.99
CA LEU A 54 -20.49 -17.62 -34.06
C LEU A 54 -20.20 -18.76 -35.05
N THR A 55 -20.44 -20.02 -34.65
CA THR A 55 -20.02 -21.21 -35.40
C THR A 55 -21.17 -22.06 -35.92
N GLN A 56 -22.34 -22.04 -35.26
CA GLN A 56 -23.51 -22.85 -35.63
C GLN A 56 -24.61 -22.01 -36.30
N LYS A 57 -25.32 -22.62 -37.25
CA LYS A 57 -26.40 -21.97 -38.02
C LYS A 57 -27.77 -22.02 -37.34
N GLU A 58 -28.03 -23.04 -36.52
CA GLU A 58 -29.31 -23.24 -35.85
C GLU A 58 -29.10 -23.51 -34.37
N ILE A 59 -29.74 -22.69 -33.53
CA ILE A 59 -29.64 -22.74 -32.06
C ILE A 59 -31.04 -22.62 -31.50
N LEU A 60 -31.43 -23.56 -30.64
CA LEU A 60 -32.71 -23.53 -29.94
C LEU A 60 -32.83 -22.25 -29.10
N GLY A 61 -33.91 -21.50 -29.27
CA GLY A 61 -34.15 -20.23 -28.57
C GLY A 61 -33.08 -19.16 -28.84
N GLY A 62 -32.50 -19.12 -30.04
CA GLY A 62 -31.39 -18.23 -30.40
C GLY A 62 -31.65 -16.72 -30.15
N ASP A 63 -32.92 -16.34 -30.07
CA ASP A 63 -33.46 -15.01 -29.76
C ASP A 63 -33.51 -14.68 -28.26
N LEU A 64 -33.39 -15.67 -27.37
CA LEU A 64 -33.36 -15.42 -25.92
C LEU A 64 -32.16 -14.54 -25.53
N PRO A 65 -32.37 -13.57 -24.61
CA PRO A 65 -31.29 -12.75 -24.07
C PRO A 65 -30.27 -13.62 -23.34
N LEU A 66 -28.99 -13.24 -23.36
CA LEU A 66 -27.93 -13.90 -22.58
C LEU A 66 -27.88 -13.28 -21.19
N GLU A 67 -28.52 -13.93 -20.21
CA GLU A 67 -28.69 -13.39 -18.86
C GLU A 67 -28.77 -14.48 -17.80
N ILE A 68 -28.60 -14.07 -16.54
CA ILE A 68 -28.72 -14.90 -15.35
C ILE A 68 -29.86 -14.31 -14.49
N SER A 69 -30.89 -15.10 -14.22
CA SER A 69 -32.05 -14.70 -13.42
C SER A 69 -32.06 -15.47 -12.10
N ILE A 70 -32.11 -14.76 -11.00
CA ILE A 70 -32.17 -15.29 -9.64
C ILE A 70 -33.53 -14.93 -9.04
N GLN A 71 -34.26 -15.96 -8.64
CA GLN A 71 -35.55 -15.83 -7.98
C GLN A 71 -35.43 -16.37 -6.55
N VAL A 72 -35.95 -15.63 -5.59
CA VAL A 72 -36.00 -16.06 -4.19
C VAL A 72 -37.43 -16.05 -3.69
N ASP A 73 -37.79 -17.08 -2.93
CA ASP A 73 -39.09 -17.21 -2.27
C ASP A 73 -38.89 -17.42 -0.77
N GLU A 74 -39.18 -16.39 0.01
CA GLU A 74 -39.05 -16.42 1.47
C GLU A 74 -40.09 -17.32 2.14
N LYS A 75 -41.23 -17.59 1.51
CA LYS A 75 -42.28 -18.46 2.07
C LYS A 75 -41.99 -19.92 1.86
N GLU A 76 -41.55 -20.26 0.65
CA GLU A 76 -41.20 -21.64 0.29
C GLU A 76 -39.76 -21.99 0.65
N HIS A 77 -38.99 -21.02 1.15
CA HIS A 77 -37.56 -21.15 1.48
C HIS A 77 -36.75 -21.70 0.30
N THR A 78 -36.99 -21.16 -0.89
CA THR A 78 -36.30 -21.58 -2.11
C THR A 78 -35.51 -20.45 -2.75
N LEU A 79 -34.41 -20.84 -3.40
CA LEU A 79 -33.63 -19.98 -4.27
C LEU A 79 -33.47 -20.69 -5.61
N SER A 80 -33.79 -20.00 -6.70
CA SER A 80 -33.61 -20.52 -8.07
C SER A 80 -32.67 -19.64 -8.87
N ILE A 81 -31.71 -20.23 -9.56
CA ILE A 81 -30.79 -19.56 -10.49
C ILE A 81 -31.03 -20.13 -11.87
N THR A 82 -31.36 -19.28 -12.83
CA THR A 82 -31.65 -19.65 -14.22
C THR A 82 -30.70 -18.94 -15.16
N ASP A 83 -29.97 -19.68 -15.98
CA ASP A 83 -29.17 -19.14 -17.08
C ASP A 83 -29.81 -19.51 -18.42
N THR A 84 -29.64 -18.65 -19.41
CA THR A 84 -30.09 -18.89 -20.80
C THR A 84 -28.97 -19.40 -21.70
N GLY A 85 -27.95 -20.02 -21.11
CA GLY A 85 -26.72 -20.50 -21.76
C GLY A 85 -26.92 -21.78 -22.57
N ILE A 86 -25.85 -22.55 -22.69
CA ILE A 86 -25.79 -23.71 -23.59
C ILE A 86 -26.66 -24.89 -23.14
N GLY A 87 -27.02 -24.97 -21.86
CA GLY A 87 -27.74 -26.11 -21.27
C GLY A 87 -26.92 -27.40 -21.29
N MET A 88 -27.55 -28.50 -20.89
CA MET A 88 -26.93 -29.84 -20.91
C MET A 88 -27.87 -30.88 -21.54
N THR A 89 -27.29 -31.90 -22.19
CA THR A 89 -28.01 -33.14 -22.51
C THR A 89 -28.08 -34.07 -21.30
N ARG A 90 -28.85 -35.15 -21.41
CA ARG A 90 -28.94 -36.19 -20.38
C ARG A 90 -27.57 -36.81 -20.08
N GLU A 91 -26.77 -37.06 -21.11
CA GLU A 91 -25.42 -37.62 -21.00
C GLU A 91 -24.49 -36.64 -20.31
N GLU A 92 -24.55 -35.36 -20.69
CA GLU A 92 -23.77 -34.29 -20.06
C GLU A 92 -24.16 -34.09 -18.59
N LEU A 93 -25.42 -34.29 -18.19
CA LEU A 93 -25.82 -34.28 -16.78
C LEU A 93 -25.14 -35.40 -15.98
N VAL A 94 -25.12 -36.63 -16.53
CA VAL A 94 -24.45 -37.78 -15.90
C VAL A 94 -22.95 -37.54 -15.79
N GLU A 95 -22.33 -37.03 -16.86
CA GLU A 95 -20.89 -36.82 -16.90
C GLU A 95 -20.45 -35.63 -16.04
N ASN A 96 -21.13 -34.48 -16.15
CA ASN A 96 -20.71 -33.24 -15.49
C ASN A 96 -21.21 -33.10 -14.05
N LEU A 97 -22.46 -33.48 -13.76
CA LEU A 97 -23.04 -33.36 -12.40
C LEU A 97 -23.06 -34.69 -11.65
N GLY A 98 -22.96 -35.83 -12.34
CA GLY A 98 -22.88 -37.15 -11.72
C GLY A 98 -21.46 -37.59 -11.36
N THR A 99 -20.43 -36.90 -11.88
CA THR A 99 -19.02 -37.22 -11.61
C THR A 99 -18.35 -36.07 -10.86
N ILE A 100 -17.80 -36.36 -9.67
CA ILE A 100 -17.07 -35.37 -8.87
C ILE A 100 -15.70 -35.10 -9.51
N ALA A 101 -15.27 -33.84 -9.48
CA ALA A 101 -14.00 -33.39 -10.09
C ALA A 101 -13.93 -33.52 -11.62
N HIS A 102 -15.10 -33.58 -12.28
CA HIS A 102 -15.23 -33.48 -13.72
C HIS A 102 -15.77 -32.09 -14.13
N SER A 103 -15.20 -31.47 -15.17
CA SER A 103 -15.64 -30.16 -15.65
C SER A 103 -15.68 -30.09 -17.17
N GLY A 104 -16.88 -30.00 -17.74
CA GLY A 104 -17.08 -29.73 -19.16
C GLY A 104 -16.52 -28.37 -19.60
N SER A 105 -16.37 -27.39 -18.69
CA SER A 105 -15.67 -26.12 -18.97
C SER A 105 -14.18 -26.33 -19.25
N LYS A 106 -13.53 -27.25 -18.53
CA LYS A 106 -12.13 -27.62 -18.78
C LYS A 106 -11.97 -28.35 -20.12
N ALA A 107 -12.89 -29.26 -20.45
CA ALA A 107 -12.90 -29.94 -21.75
C ALA A 107 -13.06 -28.94 -22.91
N PHE A 108 -13.94 -27.95 -22.76
CA PHE A 108 -14.14 -26.90 -23.74
C PHE A 108 -12.90 -26.00 -23.92
N LEU A 109 -12.21 -25.63 -22.84
CA LEU A 109 -10.95 -24.89 -22.92
C LEU A 109 -9.86 -25.66 -23.70
N LYS A 110 -9.78 -26.98 -23.51
CA LYS A 110 -8.86 -27.83 -24.28
C LYS A 110 -9.17 -27.80 -25.78
N TYR A 111 -10.45 -27.91 -26.15
CA TYR A 111 -10.90 -27.78 -27.53
C TYR A 111 -10.57 -26.41 -28.15
N LEU A 112 -10.72 -25.32 -27.38
CA LEU A 112 -10.38 -23.97 -27.85
C LEU A 112 -8.87 -23.78 -28.05
N ALA A 113 -8.04 -24.35 -27.18
CA ALA A 113 -6.59 -24.30 -27.32
C ALA A 113 -6.10 -25.00 -28.61
N GLU A 114 -6.83 -26.00 -29.09
CA GLU A 114 -6.55 -26.71 -30.34
C GLU A 114 -7.02 -25.93 -31.60
N THR A 115 -7.82 -24.86 -31.43
CA THR A 115 -8.43 -24.08 -32.54
C THR A 115 -7.92 -22.64 -32.68
N ASP A 116 -6.79 -22.28 -32.03
CA ASP A 116 -6.07 -21.00 -32.14
C ASP A 116 -6.90 -19.72 -31.82
N LYS A 117 -8.01 -19.85 -31.08
CA LYS A 117 -8.84 -18.71 -30.64
C LYS A 117 -8.74 -18.48 -29.14
N LYS A 118 -8.15 -17.33 -28.75
CA LYS A 118 -7.81 -17.00 -27.35
C LYS A 118 -8.85 -16.13 -26.61
N ASP A 119 -9.88 -15.61 -27.27
CA ASP A 119 -10.75 -14.57 -26.69
C ASP A 119 -11.94 -15.10 -25.83
N VAL A 120 -11.88 -16.36 -25.37
CA VAL A 120 -12.99 -16.96 -24.60
C VAL A 120 -12.62 -17.07 -23.12
N ASN A 121 -13.35 -16.35 -22.28
CA ASN A 121 -13.11 -16.27 -20.85
C ASN A 121 -13.97 -17.27 -20.08
N VAL A 122 -13.43 -18.46 -19.84
CA VAL A 122 -14.03 -19.51 -19.00
C VAL A 122 -13.35 -19.54 -17.63
N ILE A 123 -14.15 -19.59 -16.57
CA ILE A 123 -13.74 -19.50 -15.17
C ILE A 123 -13.62 -20.89 -14.54
N GLY A 124 -14.59 -21.79 -14.72
CA GLY A 124 -14.69 -23.09 -14.04
C GLY A 124 -13.70 -24.15 -14.55
N GLN A 125 -12.85 -24.69 -13.66
CA GLN A 125 -11.82 -25.68 -14.04
C GLN A 125 -11.77 -26.95 -13.17
N PHE A 126 -12.29 -26.92 -11.94
CA PHE A 126 -12.10 -27.99 -10.95
C PHE A 126 -13.21 -29.06 -10.95
N GLY A 127 -14.43 -28.71 -11.35
CA GLY A 127 -15.54 -29.68 -11.36
C GLY A 127 -16.11 -30.02 -9.97
N VAL A 128 -15.96 -29.10 -9.01
CA VAL A 128 -16.50 -29.26 -7.64
C VAL A 128 -17.43 -28.12 -7.20
N GLY A 129 -17.40 -26.97 -7.89
CA GLY A 129 -18.13 -25.76 -7.47
C GLY A 129 -19.64 -25.94 -7.41
N PHE A 130 -20.25 -26.79 -8.25
CA PHE A 130 -21.69 -27.08 -8.19
C PHE A 130 -22.13 -27.63 -6.83
N TYR A 131 -21.32 -28.50 -6.21
CA TYR A 131 -21.68 -29.16 -4.95
C TYR A 131 -21.64 -28.21 -3.75
N SER A 132 -21.06 -27.01 -3.88
CA SER A 132 -21.17 -25.95 -2.86
C SER A 132 -22.63 -25.55 -2.60
N ALA A 133 -23.56 -25.82 -3.52
CA ALA A 133 -25.00 -25.63 -3.31
C ALA A 133 -25.53 -26.38 -2.07
N PHE A 134 -24.98 -27.57 -1.77
CA PHE A 134 -25.36 -28.36 -0.60
C PHE A 134 -24.85 -27.80 0.73
N MET A 135 -24.02 -26.75 0.70
CA MET A 135 -23.69 -25.98 1.92
C MET A 135 -24.94 -25.29 2.47
N VAL A 136 -25.86 -24.87 1.61
CA VAL A 136 -27.04 -24.07 1.97
C VAL A 136 -28.37 -24.77 1.67
N ALA A 137 -28.37 -25.89 0.94
CA ALA A 137 -29.56 -26.60 0.52
C ALA A 137 -29.62 -28.05 1.03
N ASP A 138 -30.81 -28.51 1.43
CA ASP A 138 -31.09 -29.92 1.72
C ASP A 138 -31.38 -30.73 0.44
N GLY A 139 -31.84 -30.05 -0.61
CA GLY A 139 -32.13 -30.64 -1.89
C GLY A 139 -31.83 -29.68 -3.04
N VAL A 140 -31.29 -30.21 -4.12
CA VAL A 140 -30.99 -29.47 -5.35
C VAL A 140 -31.70 -30.13 -6.51
N THR A 141 -32.46 -29.33 -7.25
CA THR A 141 -33.16 -29.74 -8.47
C THR A 141 -32.60 -28.93 -9.64
N VAL A 142 -32.26 -29.61 -10.73
CA VAL A 142 -31.71 -29.00 -11.95
C VAL A 142 -32.61 -29.35 -13.12
N GLU A 143 -33.20 -28.33 -13.74
CA GLU A 143 -33.98 -28.42 -14.97
C GLU A 143 -33.14 -27.83 -16.10
N THR A 144 -32.84 -28.60 -17.15
CA THR A 144 -31.94 -28.13 -18.22
C THR A 144 -32.37 -28.60 -19.59
N ARG A 145 -32.09 -27.78 -20.61
CA ARG A 145 -32.28 -28.14 -22.02
C ARG A 145 -31.15 -27.59 -22.86
N SER A 146 -30.51 -28.48 -23.61
CA SER A 146 -29.40 -28.13 -24.51
C SER A 146 -29.84 -27.16 -25.62
N PHE A 147 -28.88 -26.35 -26.07
CA PHE A 147 -29.00 -25.47 -27.23
C PHE A 147 -29.18 -26.21 -28.57
N GLN A 148 -28.83 -27.49 -28.62
CA GLN A 148 -28.94 -28.29 -29.84
C GLN A 148 -30.41 -28.50 -30.23
N PRO A 149 -30.74 -28.34 -31.53
CA PRO A 149 -32.05 -28.74 -32.06
C PRO A 149 -32.37 -30.21 -31.72
N ASP A 150 -33.65 -30.54 -31.59
CA ASP A 150 -34.16 -31.91 -31.32
C ASP A 150 -33.83 -32.53 -29.95
N THR A 151 -33.32 -31.74 -28.99
CA THR A 151 -33.13 -32.21 -27.62
C THR A 151 -34.37 -32.02 -26.75
N THR A 152 -34.67 -33.05 -25.93
CA THR A 152 -35.66 -32.99 -24.84
C THR A 152 -35.04 -32.38 -23.59
N GLY A 153 -35.86 -31.75 -22.75
CA GLY A 153 -35.41 -31.26 -21.47
C GLY A 153 -35.15 -32.41 -20.50
N SER A 154 -34.28 -32.19 -19.53
CA SER A 154 -33.94 -33.15 -18.48
C SER A 154 -34.13 -32.54 -17.10
N LEU A 155 -34.59 -33.36 -16.16
CA LEU A 155 -34.71 -33.07 -14.74
C LEU A 155 -33.70 -33.93 -13.98
N TRP A 156 -32.84 -33.29 -13.17
CA TRP A 156 -31.93 -33.93 -12.25
C TRP A 156 -32.26 -33.51 -10.82
N SER A 157 -32.17 -34.43 -9.85
CA SER A 157 -32.43 -34.12 -8.43
C SER A 157 -31.55 -34.94 -7.49
N SER A 158 -31.06 -34.30 -6.42
CA SER A 158 -30.25 -34.94 -5.38
C SER A 158 -30.37 -34.22 -4.04
N GLU A 159 -30.20 -34.99 -2.96
CA GLU A 159 -30.08 -34.51 -1.57
C GLU A 159 -28.61 -34.40 -1.10
N GLY A 160 -27.63 -34.60 -2.00
CA GLY A 160 -26.21 -34.52 -1.65
C GLY A 160 -25.67 -35.71 -0.86
N THR A 161 -26.47 -36.76 -0.67
CA THR A 161 -26.14 -37.96 0.14
C THR A 161 -25.38 -39.06 -0.63
N GLY A 162 -24.91 -38.74 -1.84
CA GLY A 162 -24.13 -39.63 -2.71
C GLY A 162 -24.90 -40.28 -3.87
N ASN A 163 -26.20 -40.02 -4.01
CA ASN A 163 -27.04 -40.50 -5.11
C ASN A 163 -27.81 -39.33 -5.77
N TYR A 164 -28.24 -39.51 -7.01
CA TYR A 164 -29.10 -38.58 -7.73
C TYR A 164 -30.08 -39.32 -8.66
N SER A 165 -31.15 -38.65 -9.08
CA SER A 165 -32.14 -39.15 -10.05
C SER A 165 -32.17 -38.28 -11.30
N ILE A 166 -32.42 -38.89 -12.46
CA ILE A 166 -32.61 -38.19 -13.74
C ILE A 166 -33.90 -38.65 -14.43
N GLY A 167 -34.69 -37.70 -14.92
CA GLY A 167 -35.87 -37.93 -15.76
C GLY A 167 -35.97 -36.96 -16.92
N GLU A 168 -36.94 -37.17 -17.81
CA GLU A 168 -37.26 -36.24 -18.90
C GLU A 168 -38.18 -35.12 -18.38
N ALA A 169 -38.00 -33.92 -18.94
CA ALA A 169 -38.82 -32.75 -18.64
C ALA A 169 -39.24 -32.06 -19.94
N GLU A 170 -40.54 -31.92 -20.16
CA GLU A 170 -41.11 -31.25 -21.32
C GLU A 170 -41.27 -29.74 -21.09
N GLY A 171 -41.32 -28.96 -22.17
CA GLY A 171 -41.63 -27.53 -22.11
C GLY A 171 -40.52 -26.61 -21.59
N LEU A 172 -39.32 -27.12 -21.30
CA LEU A 172 -38.19 -26.30 -20.87
C LEU A 172 -37.66 -25.40 -22.00
N THR A 173 -37.29 -24.17 -21.63
CA THR A 173 -36.50 -23.26 -22.46
C THR A 173 -35.03 -23.65 -22.47
N ARG A 174 -34.24 -23.16 -23.44
CA ARG A 174 -32.80 -23.40 -23.48
C ARG A 174 -32.12 -22.84 -22.22
N GLY A 175 -31.19 -23.61 -21.65
CA GLY A 175 -30.34 -23.20 -20.54
C GLY A 175 -30.49 -24.14 -19.37
N THR A 176 -30.23 -23.64 -18.16
CA THR A 176 -30.35 -24.43 -16.93
C THR A 176 -31.00 -23.60 -15.83
N LYS A 177 -31.92 -24.20 -15.09
CA LYS A 177 -32.50 -23.70 -13.85
C LYS A 177 -32.12 -24.63 -12.71
N ILE A 178 -31.45 -24.06 -11.70
CA ILE A 178 -31.04 -24.75 -10.48
C ILE A 178 -31.89 -24.21 -9.34
N THR A 179 -32.71 -25.06 -8.72
CA THR A 179 -33.54 -24.74 -7.57
C THR A 179 -32.97 -25.39 -6.32
N LEU A 180 -32.73 -24.57 -5.30
CA LEU A 180 -32.22 -24.94 -3.98
C LEU A 180 -33.38 -24.93 -2.98
N ALA A 181 -33.63 -26.07 -2.35
CA ALA A 181 -34.46 -26.14 -1.14
C ALA A 181 -33.55 -25.79 0.06
N LEU A 182 -33.67 -24.56 0.56
CA LEU A 182 -32.75 -24.03 1.57
C LEU A 182 -32.94 -24.72 2.92
N LYS A 183 -31.81 -24.95 3.61
CA LYS A 183 -31.80 -25.45 4.98
C LYS A 183 -32.44 -24.45 5.94
N GLU A 184 -32.94 -24.94 7.08
CA GLU A 184 -33.49 -24.07 8.14
C GLU A 184 -32.50 -22.98 8.59
N ASP A 185 -31.21 -23.33 8.64
CA ASP A 185 -30.13 -22.43 9.05
C ASP A 185 -29.59 -21.53 7.91
N ALA A 186 -30.17 -21.62 6.71
CA ALA A 186 -29.75 -20.92 5.50
C ALA A 186 -30.88 -20.08 4.87
N GLN A 187 -32.03 -19.93 5.55
CA GLN A 187 -33.19 -19.23 5.03
C GLN A 187 -32.94 -17.74 4.73
N GLU A 188 -31.88 -17.16 5.26
CA GLU A 188 -31.48 -15.78 4.93
C GLU A 188 -31.20 -15.58 3.43
N PHE A 189 -30.77 -16.64 2.72
CA PHE A 189 -30.55 -16.59 1.28
C PHE A 189 -31.86 -16.54 0.46
N ALA A 190 -33.02 -16.71 1.09
CA ALA A 190 -34.31 -16.45 0.45
C ALA A 190 -34.67 -14.94 0.42
N LYS A 191 -33.81 -14.06 0.96
CA LYS A 191 -34.05 -12.61 1.00
C LYS A 191 -33.37 -11.89 -0.16
N PRO A 192 -34.08 -11.08 -0.95
CA PRO A 192 -33.51 -10.37 -2.10
C PRO A 192 -32.31 -9.48 -1.73
N GLU A 193 -32.35 -8.79 -0.59
CA GLU A 193 -31.28 -7.89 -0.16
C GLU A 193 -29.97 -8.61 0.15
N VAL A 194 -30.06 -9.83 0.71
CA VAL A 194 -28.89 -10.68 0.97
C VAL A 194 -28.25 -11.09 -0.35
N ILE A 195 -29.05 -11.60 -1.29
CA ILE A 195 -28.58 -12.01 -2.62
C ILE A 195 -27.98 -10.83 -3.40
N LYS A 196 -28.62 -9.65 -3.36
CA LYS A 196 -28.09 -8.43 -3.99
C LYS A 196 -26.73 -8.03 -3.41
N ARG A 197 -26.54 -8.12 -2.08
CA ARG A 197 -25.24 -7.86 -1.43
C ARG A 197 -24.18 -8.84 -1.92
N ILE A 198 -24.47 -10.14 -1.90
CA ILE A 198 -23.52 -11.19 -2.29
C ILE A 198 -23.13 -11.05 -3.77
N ILE A 199 -24.10 -10.76 -4.67
CA ILE A 199 -23.81 -10.49 -6.08
C ILE A 199 -22.90 -9.28 -6.22
N LYS A 200 -23.21 -8.17 -5.53
CA LYS A 200 -22.37 -6.98 -5.57
C LYS A 200 -20.96 -7.25 -5.07
N GLN A 201 -20.78 -8.16 -4.12
CA GLN A 201 -19.48 -8.52 -3.56
C GLN A 201 -18.68 -9.42 -4.50
N TYR A 202 -19.24 -10.54 -4.96
CA TYR A 202 -18.47 -11.58 -5.66
C TYR A 202 -18.64 -11.61 -7.18
N SER A 203 -19.76 -11.09 -7.69
CA SER A 203 -20.19 -11.27 -9.08
C SER A 203 -20.63 -9.98 -9.77
N GLY A 204 -20.32 -8.82 -9.18
CA GLY A 204 -20.72 -7.51 -9.70
C GLY A 204 -20.17 -7.20 -11.09
N PHE A 205 -19.15 -7.93 -11.53
CA PHE A 205 -18.41 -7.71 -12.76
C PHE A 205 -18.52 -8.85 -13.78
N VAL A 206 -19.38 -9.83 -13.51
CA VAL A 206 -19.73 -10.88 -14.47
C VAL A 206 -20.27 -10.23 -15.75
N PRO A 207 -19.83 -10.66 -16.96
CA PRO A 207 -20.10 -9.95 -18.20
C PRO A 207 -21.55 -10.03 -18.70
N PHE A 208 -22.42 -10.79 -18.02
CA PHE A 208 -23.83 -10.99 -18.37
C PHE A 208 -24.75 -10.32 -17.32
N PRO A 209 -25.91 -9.78 -17.71
CA PRO A 209 -26.89 -9.24 -16.76
C PRO A 209 -27.30 -10.27 -15.72
N ILE A 210 -27.28 -9.86 -14.44
CA ILE A 210 -27.78 -10.64 -13.31
C ILE A 210 -29.03 -9.92 -12.78
N LEU A 211 -30.18 -10.60 -12.89
CA LEU A 211 -31.47 -10.10 -12.43
C LEU A 211 -31.84 -10.80 -11.11
N VAL A 212 -32.22 -10.06 -10.07
CA VAL A 212 -32.78 -10.61 -8.83
C VAL A 212 -34.24 -10.20 -8.75
N ASN A 213 -35.16 -11.16 -8.80
CA ASN A 213 -36.61 -10.92 -8.89
C ASN A 213 -36.98 -9.90 -9.99
N GLY A 214 -36.26 -9.94 -11.11
CA GLY A 214 -36.46 -9.05 -12.27
C GLY A 214 -35.69 -7.72 -12.22
N GLU A 215 -35.00 -7.40 -11.13
CA GLU A 215 -34.18 -6.19 -10.99
C GLU A 215 -32.71 -6.47 -11.34
N LYS A 216 -32.13 -5.70 -12.27
CA LYS A 216 -30.71 -5.84 -12.64
C LYS A 216 -29.80 -5.34 -11.51
N VAL A 217 -28.91 -6.21 -11.03
CA VAL A 217 -28.03 -5.92 -9.87
C VAL A 217 -26.62 -5.53 -10.26
N ASN A 218 -26.02 -6.18 -11.27
CA ASN A 218 -24.67 -5.87 -11.71
C ASN A 218 -24.66 -4.68 -12.69
N THR A 219 -24.55 -3.47 -12.13
CA THR A 219 -24.56 -2.21 -12.92
C THR A 219 -23.16 -1.65 -13.17
N VAL A 220 -22.17 -2.02 -12.36
CA VAL A 220 -20.79 -1.50 -12.47
C VAL A 220 -19.98 -2.37 -13.42
N GLN A 221 -19.31 -1.75 -14.40
CA GLN A 221 -18.52 -2.47 -15.39
C GLN A 221 -17.09 -2.69 -14.91
N ALA A 222 -16.44 -3.77 -15.38
CA ALA A 222 -15.04 -4.07 -15.11
C ALA A 222 -14.09 -3.14 -15.90
N ILE A 223 -14.15 -1.84 -15.61
CA ILE A 223 -13.50 -0.80 -16.41
C ILE A 223 -11.97 -0.87 -16.40
N TRP A 224 -11.36 -1.55 -15.42
CA TRP A 224 -9.92 -1.81 -15.37
C TRP A 224 -9.41 -2.74 -16.48
N THR A 225 -10.32 -3.47 -17.15
CA THR A 225 -10.01 -4.33 -18.30
C THR A 225 -10.24 -3.62 -19.65
N LYS A 226 -10.84 -2.43 -19.65
CA LYS A 226 -11.10 -1.65 -20.86
C LYS A 226 -9.89 -0.81 -21.25
N HIS A 227 -9.81 -0.42 -22.51
CA HIS A 227 -8.79 0.55 -22.92
C HIS A 227 -9.10 1.93 -22.30
N LYS A 228 -8.06 2.68 -21.88
CA LYS A 228 -8.24 3.96 -21.17
C LYS A 228 -9.15 4.97 -21.88
N ASN A 229 -9.12 4.95 -23.22
CA ASN A 229 -9.86 5.86 -24.08
C ASN A 229 -11.36 5.51 -24.21
N GLU A 230 -11.76 4.33 -23.74
CA GLU A 230 -13.14 3.84 -23.78
C GLU A 230 -13.87 4.04 -22.44
N VAL A 231 -13.18 4.62 -21.45
CA VAL A 231 -13.69 4.83 -20.10
C VAL A 231 -13.81 6.33 -19.85
N SER A 232 -15.04 6.76 -19.58
CA SER A 232 -15.34 8.14 -19.21
C SER A 232 -14.89 8.48 -17.79
N GLU A 233 -14.72 9.77 -17.49
CA GLU A 233 -14.42 10.24 -16.12
C GLU A 233 -15.53 9.86 -15.12
N GLU A 234 -16.80 9.89 -15.56
CA GLU A 234 -17.95 9.46 -14.76
C GLU A 234 -17.85 7.98 -14.38
N GLU A 235 -17.54 7.09 -15.34
CA GLU A 235 -17.31 5.66 -15.06
C GLU A 235 -16.17 5.45 -14.06
N TYR A 236 -15.07 6.20 -14.16
CA TYR A 236 -13.97 6.11 -13.19
C TYR A 236 -14.40 6.55 -11.79
N ASN A 237 -15.14 7.64 -11.70
CA ASN A 237 -15.60 8.19 -10.42
C ASN A 237 -16.62 7.26 -9.76
N ASP A 238 -17.56 6.71 -10.51
CA ASP A 238 -18.54 5.74 -10.00
C ASP A 238 -17.87 4.45 -9.53
N PHE A 239 -16.87 3.97 -10.28
CA PHE A 239 -16.09 2.82 -9.85
C PHE A 239 -15.27 3.10 -8.58
N TYR A 240 -14.65 4.28 -8.48
CA TYR A 240 -13.96 4.70 -7.25
C TYR A 240 -14.89 4.72 -6.04
N LYS A 241 -16.06 5.37 -6.17
CA LYS A 241 -17.07 5.42 -5.09
C LYS A 241 -17.50 4.03 -4.65
N TYR A 242 -17.71 3.13 -5.61
CA TYR A 242 -18.04 1.73 -5.34
C TYR A 242 -16.91 0.99 -4.61
N VAL A 243 -15.67 1.03 -5.10
CA VAL A 243 -14.56 0.22 -4.56
C VAL A 243 -13.99 0.77 -3.25
N ALA A 244 -14.02 2.10 -3.07
CA ALA A 244 -13.52 2.77 -1.88
C ALA A 244 -14.61 3.03 -0.83
N ASN A 245 -15.88 2.71 -1.13
CA ASN A 245 -17.05 3.13 -0.34
C ASN A 245 -17.04 4.64 -0.06
N ALA A 246 -16.71 5.42 -1.11
CA ALA A 246 -16.50 6.85 -1.04
C ALA A 246 -17.70 7.61 -1.62
N TYR A 247 -17.86 8.86 -1.18
CA TYR A 247 -18.90 9.77 -1.68
C TYR A 247 -18.31 10.83 -2.62
N ASP A 248 -17.00 11.03 -2.55
CA ASP A 248 -16.24 12.03 -3.29
C ASP A 248 -15.55 11.41 -4.53
N GLU A 249 -14.64 12.17 -5.11
CA GLU A 249 -13.83 11.78 -6.27
C GLU A 249 -12.39 11.52 -5.81
N PRO A 250 -11.64 10.63 -6.49
CA PRO A 250 -10.27 10.33 -6.11
C PRO A 250 -9.35 11.53 -6.35
N LEU A 251 -8.31 11.66 -5.52
CA LEU A 251 -7.22 12.60 -5.78
C LEU A 251 -6.44 12.14 -7.01
N LEU A 252 -5.85 10.95 -6.97
CA LEU A 252 -5.07 10.41 -8.09
C LEU A 252 -5.72 9.15 -8.65
N ARG A 253 -5.52 8.92 -9.95
CA ARG A 253 -5.95 7.71 -10.65
C ARG A 253 -4.80 7.17 -11.50
N LEU A 254 -4.53 5.88 -11.34
CA LEU A 254 -3.63 5.12 -12.19
C LEU A 254 -4.40 3.94 -12.80
N HIS A 255 -4.63 4.01 -14.11
CA HIS A 255 -5.09 2.87 -14.90
C HIS A 255 -3.90 2.34 -15.72
N PHE A 256 -3.59 1.05 -15.69
CA PHE A 256 -2.61 0.46 -16.60
C PHE A 256 -2.90 -1.02 -16.89
N SER A 257 -2.34 -1.48 -18.01
CA SER A 257 -2.28 -2.89 -18.38
C SER A 257 -0.84 -3.24 -18.77
N VAL A 258 -0.37 -4.43 -18.40
CA VAL A 258 0.96 -4.94 -18.74
C VAL A 258 0.92 -6.46 -18.87
N ASP A 259 1.53 -7.02 -19.92
CA ASP A 259 1.57 -8.47 -20.14
C ASP A 259 2.82 -9.16 -19.61
N ALA A 260 3.92 -8.41 -19.40
CA ALA A 260 5.21 -8.93 -18.97
C ALA A 260 5.79 -8.14 -17.79
N PRO A 261 6.38 -8.81 -16.77
CA PRO A 261 6.66 -10.25 -16.72
C PRO A 261 5.48 -11.13 -16.27
N ILE A 262 4.34 -10.52 -15.92
CA ILE A 262 3.07 -11.18 -15.55
C ILE A 262 1.96 -10.29 -16.11
N ASN A 263 0.88 -10.90 -16.63
CA ASN A 263 -0.29 -10.16 -17.07
C ASN A 263 -1.02 -9.50 -15.88
N VAL A 264 -1.21 -8.17 -15.95
CA VAL A 264 -1.89 -7.35 -14.95
C VAL A 264 -2.70 -6.25 -15.62
N ASN A 265 -3.99 -6.21 -15.30
CA ASN A 265 -4.87 -5.07 -15.53
C ASN A 265 -5.17 -4.43 -14.18
N ALA A 266 -4.88 -3.14 -14.01
CA ALA A 266 -5.04 -2.48 -12.72
C ALA A 266 -5.63 -1.08 -12.86
N LEU A 267 -6.54 -0.78 -11.96
CA LEU A 267 -7.12 0.55 -11.75
C LEU A 267 -7.02 0.89 -10.28
N LEU A 268 -6.09 1.79 -9.97
CA LEU A 268 -5.73 2.21 -8.63
C LEU A 268 -6.08 3.68 -8.43
N PHE A 269 -6.49 4.02 -7.22
CA PHE A 269 -6.87 5.35 -6.80
C PHE A 269 -6.19 5.73 -5.50
N VAL A 270 -5.94 7.03 -5.36
CA VAL A 270 -5.57 7.65 -4.10
C VAL A 270 -6.74 8.51 -3.64
N PRO A 271 -7.30 8.30 -2.44
CA PRO A 271 -8.35 9.16 -1.88
C PRO A 271 -7.89 10.61 -1.70
N LYS A 272 -8.82 11.56 -1.54
CA LYS A 272 -8.47 12.94 -1.17
C LYS A 272 -8.05 13.04 0.29
N ASP A 273 -8.82 12.41 1.17
CA ASP A 273 -8.61 12.46 2.61
C ASP A 273 -7.81 11.27 3.15
N ASN A 274 -7.07 11.52 4.22
CA ASN A 274 -6.35 10.51 4.98
C ASN A 274 -6.72 10.59 6.46
N MET A 275 -7.62 9.71 6.90
CA MET A 275 -8.09 9.69 8.30
C MET A 275 -6.98 9.30 9.29
N GLU A 276 -6.02 8.46 8.89
CA GLU A 276 -4.91 8.02 9.75
C GLU A 276 -4.00 9.19 10.12
N ARG A 277 -3.81 10.17 9.21
CA ARG A 277 -3.06 11.41 9.49
C ARG A 277 -3.68 12.23 10.62
N PHE A 278 -5.01 12.15 10.79
CA PHE A 278 -5.73 12.84 11.86
C PHE A 278 -5.84 11.99 13.15
N GLY A 279 -5.18 10.83 13.20
CA GLY A 279 -5.19 9.93 14.35
C GLY A 279 -6.40 8.99 14.43
N PHE A 280 -7.25 8.93 13.40
CA PHE A 280 -8.41 8.04 13.35
C PHE A 280 -8.01 6.63 12.89
N GLY A 281 -7.22 5.93 13.72
CA GLY A 281 -6.84 4.54 13.50
C GLY A 281 -5.96 4.32 12.26
N ARG A 282 -5.47 3.08 12.13
CA ARG A 282 -4.68 2.66 10.97
C ARG A 282 -5.63 2.39 9.80
N LEU A 283 -5.24 2.81 8.58
CA LEU A 283 -5.98 2.44 7.38
C LEU A 283 -5.83 0.95 7.08
N GLU A 284 -6.91 0.32 6.65
CA GLU A 284 -6.87 -1.03 6.09
C GLU A 284 -6.52 -0.98 4.59
N PRO A 285 -5.84 -2.03 4.07
CA PRO A 285 -5.64 -2.23 2.64
C PRO A 285 -6.95 -2.12 1.86
N GLY A 286 -6.87 -1.64 0.62
CA GLY A 286 -8.04 -1.19 -0.12
C GLY A 286 -8.16 -1.68 -1.55
N VAL A 287 -7.28 -2.58 -1.97
CA VAL A 287 -7.22 -3.07 -3.35
C VAL A 287 -7.76 -4.48 -3.42
N ASN A 288 -8.73 -4.70 -4.29
CA ASN A 288 -9.34 -6.01 -4.51
C ASN A 288 -8.59 -6.76 -5.61
N LEU A 289 -8.35 -8.05 -5.39
CA LEU A 289 -7.70 -8.96 -6.35
C LEU A 289 -8.75 -9.77 -7.10
N TYR A 290 -8.69 -9.70 -8.42
CA TYR A 290 -9.56 -10.41 -9.35
C TYR A 290 -8.74 -11.35 -10.24
N CYS A 291 -9.41 -12.38 -10.75
CA CYS A 291 -8.94 -13.22 -11.83
C CYS A 291 -10.06 -13.34 -12.85
N LYS A 292 -9.85 -12.85 -14.08
CA LYS A 292 -10.87 -12.85 -15.14
C LYS A 292 -12.19 -12.20 -14.67
N LYS A 293 -12.09 -11.04 -14.00
CA LYS A 293 -13.22 -10.26 -13.44
C LYS A 293 -13.98 -10.95 -12.29
N VAL A 294 -13.52 -12.10 -11.80
CA VAL A 294 -14.07 -12.76 -10.61
C VAL A 294 -13.24 -12.36 -9.40
N LEU A 295 -13.90 -11.91 -8.33
CA LEU A 295 -13.22 -11.54 -7.08
C LEU A 295 -12.60 -12.78 -6.46
N ILE A 296 -11.29 -12.73 -6.20
CA ILE A 296 -10.54 -13.77 -5.50
C ILE A 296 -10.36 -13.39 -4.04
N GLN A 297 -9.88 -12.17 -3.80
CA GLN A 297 -9.63 -11.67 -2.45
C GLN A 297 -9.97 -10.19 -2.35
N GLN A 298 -10.80 -9.86 -1.37
CA GLN A 298 -11.15 -8.48 -1.04
C GLN A 298 -10.03 -7.85 -0.20
N GLN A 299 -9.70 -6.59 -0.50
CA GLN A 299 -8.73 -5.80 0.28
C GLN A 299 -7.44 -6.58 0.57
N ASP A 300 -6.88 -7.18 -0.47
CA ASP A 300 -5.71 -8.04 -0.35
C ASP A 300 -4.50 -7.23 0.13
N LYS A 301 -3.94 -7.63 1.27
CA LYS A 301 -2.80 -6.97 1.91
C LYS A 301 -1.46 -7.34 1.28
N ASP A 302 -1.40 -8.42 0.50
CA ASP A 302 -0.15 -8.98 -0.01
C ASP A 302 0.19 -8.46 -1.42
N ILE A 303 -0.76 -7.83 -2.12
CA ILE A 303 -0.58 -7.27 -3.48
C ILE A 303 0.08 -5.88 -3.51
N LEU A 304 0.11 -5.19 -2.38
CA LEU A 304 0.83 -3.92 -2.20
C LEU A 304 1.62 -3.96 -0.90
N PRO A 305 2.76 -3.25 -0.80
CA PRO A 305 3.44 -3.06 0.47
C PRO A 305 2.55 -2.34 1.48
N GLU A 306 2.79 -2.58 2.77
CA GLU A 306 2.02 -2.01 3.88
C GLU A 306 1.99 -0.46 3.87
N TRP A 307 3.07 0.17 3.42
CA TRP A 307 3.15 1.62 3.26
C TRP A 307 2.30 2.15 2.09
N LEU A 308 1.67 1.29 1.27
CA LEU A 308 0.68 1.66 0.25
C LEU A 308 -0.77 1.30 0.65
N ARG A 309 -1.03 0.99 1.93
CA ARG A 309 -2.38 0.62 2.44
C ARG A 309 -3.48 1.64 2.14
N PHE A 310 -3.13 2.90 1.88
CA PHE A 310 -4.09 3.94 1.51
C PHE A 310 -4.64 3.83 0.08
N VAL A 311 -3.98 3.04 -0.79
CA VAL A 311 -4.41 2.86 -2.18
C VAL A 311 -5.72 2.06 -2.22
N ARG A 312 -6.64 2.46 -3.10
CA ARG A 312 -7.94 1.81 -3.33
C ARG A 312 -8.00 1.33 -4.78
N GLY A 313 -8.73 0.25 -5.08
CA GLY A 313 -8.95 -0.13 -6.48
C GLY A 313 -9.08 -1.61 -6.75
N ALA A 314 -8.81 -1.98 -8.00
CA ALA A 314 -8.87 -3.35 -8.49
C ALA A 314 -7.61 -3.73 -9.28
N VAL A 315 -7.18 -4.96 -9.08
CA VAL A 315 -6.10 -5.62 -9.82
C VAL A 315 -6.65 -6.94 -10.34
N ASP A 316 -6.48 -7.20 -11.63
CA ASP A 316 -6.93 -8.41 -12.30
C ASP A 316 -5.75 -9.04 -13.06
N SER A 317 -5.55 -10.33 -12.85
CA SER A 317 -4.50 -11.10 -13.51
C SER A 317 -5.04 -12.44 -13.95
N GLU A 318 -4.81 -12.80 -15.22
CA GLU A 318 -5.31 -14.05 -15.80
C GLU A 318 -4.45 -15.27 -15.45
N GLU A 319 -3.21 -15.03 -15.01
CA GLU A 319 -2.21 -16.06 -14.71
C GLU A 319 -2.30 -16.61 -13.27
N LEU A 320 -3.27 -16.13 -12.48
CA LEU A 320 -3.40 -16.53 -11.08
C LEU A 320 -3.80 -18.02 -10.99
N PRO A 321 -2.96 -18.89 -10.38
CA PRO A 321 -3.32 -20.28 -10.15
C PRO A 321 -4.42 -20.29 -9.11
N LEU A 322 -5.66 -20.47 -9.57
CA LEU A 322 -6.80 -20.63 -8.69
C LEU A 322 -6.57 -21.89 -7.84
N ASN A 323 -6.68 -21.78 -6.53
CA ASN A 323 -6.81 -22.97 -5.69
C ASN A 323 -8.26 -23.50 -5.76
N ILE A 324 -8.50 -24.67 -5.19
CA ILE A 324 -9.81 -25.34 -5.26
C ILE A 324 -10.91 -24.47 -4.62
N SER A 325 -10.62 -23.76 -3.53
CA SER A 325 -11.59 -22.88 -2.85
C SER A 325 -11.78 -21.52 -3.56
N ARG A 326 -10.79 -21.07 -4.33
CA ARG A 326 -10.73 -19.74 -4.97
C ARG A 326 -10.86 -18.58 -3.98
N GLU A 327 -10.52 -18.82 -2.71
CA GLU A 327 -10.60 -17.83 -1.62
C GLU A 327 -9.24 -17.29 -1.23
N THR A 328 -8.17 -18.06 -1.47
CA THR A 328 -6.83 -17.73 -1.00
C THR A 328 -5.80 -18.11 -2.04
N MET A 329 -4.76 -17.30 -2.18
CA MET A 329 -3.67 -17.59 -3.11
C MET A 329 -2.61 -18.43 -2.41
N GLN A 330 -2.27 -19.60 -2.96
CA GLN A 330 -1.25 -20.48 -2.40
C GLN A 330 0.17 -20.18 -2.92
N ASP A 331 0.29 -19.51 -4.07
CA ASP A 331 1.59 -19.17 -4.68
C ASP A 331 2.11 -17.80 -4.21
N SER A 332 2.87 -17.82 -3.11
CA SER A 332 3.54 -16.63 -2.57
C SER A 332 4.52 -15.95 -3.53
N ALA A 333 5.09 -16.69 -4.50
CA ALA A 333 6.06 -16.14 -5.44
C ALA A 333 5.37 -15.30 -6.52
N LEU A 334 4.20 -15.75 -6.99
CA LEU A 334 3.40 -14.98 -7.93
C LEU A 334 2.88 -13.68 -7.31
N ILE A 335 2.39 -13.73 -6.07
CA ILE A 335 1.94 -12.54 -5.33
C ILE A 335 3.11 -11.56 -5.13
N ALA A 336 4.29 -12.05 -4.76
CA ALA A 336 5.47 -11.19 -4.64
C ALA A 336 5.85 -10.51 -5.96
N LYS A 337 5.71 -11.21 -7.10
CA LYS A 337 5.96 -10.68 -8.45
C LYS A 337 4.90 -9.64 -8.84
N LEU A 338 3.63 -9.94 -8.58
CA LEU A 338 2.50 -9.03 -8.79
C LEU A 338 2.71 -7.74 -7.99
N ARG A 339 2.97 -7.86 -6.69
CA ARG A 339 3.30 -6.74 -5.79
C ARG A 339 4.44 -5.88 -6.32
N LYS A 340 5.53 -6.50 -6.77
CA LYS A 340 6.68 -5.77 -7.33
C LYS A 340 6.31 -4.97 -8.57
N VAL A 341 5.54 -5.56 -9.49
CA VAL A 341 5.12 -4.89 -10.73
C VAL A 341 4.20 -3.72 -10.43
N ILE A 342 3.19 -3.92 -9.59
CA ILE A 342 2.22 -2.88 -9.24
C ILE A 342 2.89 -1.73 -8.49
N THR A 343 3.72 -2.05 -7.48
CA THR A 343 4.45 -1.04 -6.70
C THR A 343 5.35 -0.20 -7.60
N GLY A 344 6.14 -0.84 -8.48
CA GLY A 344 7.01 -0.14 -9.41
C GLY A 344 6.24 0.77 -10.37
N ARG A 345 5.09 0.31 -10.90
CA ARG A 345 4.21 1.13 -11.77
C ARG A 345 3.61 2.31 -11.01
N PHE A 346 3.18 2.11 -9.77
CA PHE A 346 2.62 3.16 -8.93
C PHE A 346 3.66 4.23 -8.57
N LEU A 347 4.88 3.83 -8.20
CA LEU A 347 5.96 4.77 -7.92
C LEU A 347 6.37 5.59 -9.16
N LYS A 348 6.43 4.94 -10.33
CA LYS A 348 6.68 5.64 -11.59
C LYS A 348 5.58 6.66 -11.89
N PHE A 349 4.32 6.28 -11.69
CA PHE A 349 3.18 7.18 -11.84
C PHE A 349 3.29 8.40 -10.91
N LEU A 350 3.64 8.21 -9.63
CA LEU A 350 3.85 9.33 -8.71
C LEU A 350 4.98 10.26 -9.16
N GLN A 351 6.07 9.72 -9.73
CA GLN A 351 7.17 10.53 -10.27
C GLN A 351 6.76 11.30 -11.52
N GLU A 352 5.90 10.73 -12.37
CA GLU A 352 5.33 11.42 -13.53
C GLU A 352 4.37 12.53 -13.05
N GLN A 353 3.50 12.23 -12.09
CA GLN A 353 2.57 13.19 -11.51
C GLN A 353 3.29 14.39 -10.90
N ALA A 354 4.38 14.14 -10.16
CA ALA A 354 5.26 15.15 -9.61
C ALA A 354 5.83 16.13 -10.65
N LYS A 355 5.98 15.70 -11.92
CA LYS A 355 6.51 16.52 -13.01
C LYS A 355 5.42 17.19 -13.84
N SER A 356 4.33 16.49 -14.09
CA SER A 356 3.25 16.98 -14.97
C SER A 356 2.25 17.89 -14.25
N ASP A 357 2.07 17.72 -12.94
CA ASP A 357 1.08 18.43 -12.14
C ASP A 357 1.56 18.57 -10.68
N ALA A 358 2.43 19.56 -10.48
CA ALA A 358 3.10 19.78 -9.20
C ALA A 358 2.13 20.15 -8.06
N GLU A 359 1.04 20.88 -8.35
CA GLU A 359 0.04 21.24 -7.35
C GLU A 359 -0.71 20.02 -6.84
N LYS A 360 -1.13 19.14 -7.75
CA LYS A 360 -1.80 17.89 -7.36
C LYS A 360 -0.87 16.93 -6.63
N TYR A 361 0.42 16.91 -7.01
CA TYR A 361 1.43 16.17 -6.26
C TYR A 361 1.68 16.76 -4.87
N LYS A 362 1.64 18.08 -4.71
CA LYS A 362 1.75 18.76 -3.42
C LYS A 362 0.58 18.41 -2.50
N GLU A 363 -0.65 18.36 -3.03
CA GLU A 363 -1.82 17.87 -2.29
C GLU A 363 -1.63 16.42 -1.84
N PHE A 364 -1.19 15.55 -2.76
CA PHE A 364 -0.84 14.15 -2.44
C PHE A 364 0.21 14.07 -1.33
N TRP A 365 1.31 14.81 -1.45
CA TRP A 365 2.40 14.80 -0.48
C TRP A 365 1.93 15.28 0.89
N THR A 366 1.07 16.31 0.92
CA THR A 366 0.51 16.85 2.16
C THR A 366 -0.29 15.78 2.90
N ASN A 367 -1.12 15.00 2.19
CA ASN A 367 -2.00 14.02 2.82
C ASN A 367 -1.35 12.64 3.04
N PHE A 368 -0.45 12.22 2.15
CA PHE A 368 0.08 10.85 2.09
C PHE A 368 1.62 10.77 2.16
N GLY A 369 2.33 11.90 2.31
CA GLY A 369 3.80 11.93 2.37
C GLY A 369 4.39 11.07 3.49
N MET A 370 3.69 10.94 4.63
CA MET A 370 4.12 10.07 5.73
C MET A 370 4.28 8.60 5.32
N PHE A 371 3.44 8.12 4.40
CA PHE A 371 3.52 6.75 3.89
C PHE A 371 4.71 6.56 2.93
N ILE A 372 5.04 7.60 2.14
CA ILE A 372 6.23 7.58 1.28
C ILE A 372 7.51 7.59 2.13
N LYS A 373 7.51 8.34 3.25
CA LYS A 373 8.59 8.31 4.25
C LYS A 373 8.71 6.93 4.90
N GLU A 374 7.60 6.35 5.35
CA GLU A 374 7.55 4.98 5.89
C GLU A 374 8.17 3.99 4.89
N GLY A 375 7.75 4.04 3.63
CA GLY A 375 8.32 3.22 2.56
C GLY A 375 9.82 3.44 2.39
N ALA A 376 10.29 4.70 2.35
CA ALA A 376 11.71 5.00 2.18
C ALA A 376 12.58 4.44 3.33
N ALA A 377 12.02 4.43 4.55
CA ALA A 377 12.66 3.89 5.73
C ALA A 377 12.79 2.35 5.70
N VAL A 378 11.74 1.63 5.28
CA VAL A 378 11.66 0.15 5.44
C VAL A 378 11.81 -0.65 4.14
N ASP A 379 11.49 -0.09 2.97
CA ASP A 379 11.52 -0.80 1.69
C ASP A 379 12.82 -0.54 0.93
N PHE A 380 13.86 -1.32 1.27
CA PHE A 380 15.17 -1.26 0.61
C PHE A 380 15.11 -1.61 -0.89
N THR A 381 14.08 -2.33 -1.35
CA THR A 381 13.95 -2.71 -2.77
C THR A 381 13.57 -1.50 -3.62
N HIS A 382 12.66 -0.65 -3.10
CA HIS A 382 12.15 0.51 -3.82
C HIS A 382 12.72 1.85 -3.31
N ARG A 383 13.60 1.84 -2.30
CA ARG A 383 14.16 3.05 -1.65
C ARG A 383 14.67 4.09 -2.64
N LYS A 384 15.40 3.70 -3.68
CA LYS A 384 15.93 4.63 -4.70
C LYS A 384 14.83 5.42 -5.42
N GLU A 385 13.69 4.79 -5.68
CA GLU A 385 12.55 5.44 -6.35
C GLU A 385 11.72 6.27 -5.37
N LEU A 386 11.60 5.81 -4.11
CA LEU A 386 10.92 6.53 -3.04
C LEU A 386 11.64 7.83 -2.66
N VAL A 387 12.97 7.82 -2.60
CA VAL A 387 13.79 9.00 -2.27
C VAL A 387 13.57 10.14 -3.27
N LYS A 388 13.34 9.83 -4.56
CA LYS A 388 13.02 10.83 -5.60
C LYS A 388 11.66 11.51 -5.38
N LEU A 389 10.75 10.86 -4.66
CA LEU A 389 9.42 11.36 -4.33
C LEU A 389 9.40 12.25 -3.08
N LEU A 390 10.46 12.23 -2.27
CA LEU A 390 10.52 13.05 -1.07
C LEU A 390 10.48 14.55 -1.41
N ARG A 391 9.84 15.31 -0.52
CA ARG A 391 9.69 16.76 -0.62
C ARG A 391 10.04 17.40 0.71
N PHE A 392 10.80 18.49 0.64
CA PHE A 392 11.37 19.17 1.79
C PHE A 392 11.17 20.68 1.68
N SER A 393 11.12 21.38 2.80
CA SER A 393 11.37 22.82 2.80
C SER A 393 12.87 23.08 2.64
N SER A 394 13.25 24.31 2.30
CA SER A 394 14.65 24.66 2.02
C SER A 394 14.92 26.13 2.33
N SER A 395 16.19 26.46 2.60
CA SER A 395 16.66 27.84 2.81
C SER A 395 16.51 28.75 1.59
N GLN A 396 16.27 28.20 0.40
CA GLN A 396 16.14 28.94 -0.85
C GLN A 396 14.69 29.01 -1.37
N VAL A 397 13.71 28.51 -0.62
CA VAL A 397 12.30 28.54 -1.02
C VAL A 397 11.39 29.20 0.02
N GLU A 398 10.32 29.80 -0.48
CA GLU A 398 9.32 30.47 0.34
C GLU A 398 8.59 29.47 1.26
N GLU A 399 7.95 30.01 2.30
CA GLU A 399 7.12 29.19 3.19
C GLU A 399 5.99 28.49 2.42
N GLY A 400 5.74 27.22 2.74
CA GLY A 400 4.74 26.40 2.06
C GLY A 400 5.14 25.90 0.67
N GLN A 401 6.32 26.28 0.15
CA GLN A 401 6.93 25.64 -1.02
C GLN A 401 7.77 24.44 -0.59
N LEU A 402 7.79 23.41 -1.43
CA LEU A 402 8.56 22.20 -1.19
C LEU A 402 9.40 21.86 -2.42
N VAL A 403 10.59 21.34 -2.17
CA VAL A 403 11.57 20.96 -3.19
C VAL A 403 11.91 19.48 -3.08
N SER A 404 12.21 18.86 -4.20
CA SER A 404 12.80 17.53 -4.25
C SER A 404 14.33 17.59 -4.14
N LEU A 405 14.96 16.45 -3.89
CA LEU A 405 16.42 16.34 -3.97
C LEU A 405 16.94 16.67 -5.37
N LYS A 406 16.17 16.40 -6.42
CA LYS A 406 16.55 16.74 -7.79
C LYS A 406 16.54 18.26 -8.00
N ASP A 407 15.54 18.96 -7.48
CA ASP A 407 15.46 20.41 -7.58
C ASP A 407 16.63 21.07 -6.82
N TYR A 408 17.05 20.48 -5.70
CA TYR A 408 18.26 20.89 -4.99
C TYR A 408 19.51 20.73 -5.85
N LEU A 409 19.70 19.57 -6.50
CA LEU A 409 20.84 19.32 -7.39
C LEU A 409 20.93 20.35 -8.53
N GLU A 410 19.79 20.75 -9.09
CA GLU A 410 19.73 21.76 -10.16
C GLU A 410 20.16 23.17 -9.71
N ARG A 411 20.09 23.45 -8.40
CA ARG A 411 20.51 24.72 -7.77
C ARG A 411 21.83 24.63 -7.01
N MET A 412 22.49 23.47 -7.00
CA MET A 412 23.80 23.33 -6.37
C MET A 412 24.82 24.27 -7.02
N GLN A 413 25.65 24.89 -6.19
CA GLN A 413 26.76 25.71 -6.68
C GLN A 413 27.84 24.82 -7.34
N GLU A 414 28.62 25.37 -8.28
CA GLU A 414 29.60 24.58 -9.07
C GLU A 414 30.63 23.84 -8.20
N GLU A 415 31.10 24.46 -7.12
CA GLU A 415 32.09 23.87 -6.21
C GLU A 415 31.46 22.99 -5.10
N GLN A 416 30.14 22.92 -5.04
CA GLN A 416 29.42 22.20 -3.99
C GLN A 416 29.48 20.68 -4.20
N LYS A 417 30.00 19.97 -3.21
CA LYS A 417 30.22 18.51 -3.25
C LYS A 417 29.09 17.69 -2.62
N GLU A 418 28.32 18.29 -1.71
CA GLU A 418 27.39 17.58 -0.83
C GLU A 418 26.02 18.27 -0.80
N ILE A 419 24.98 17.49 -0.51
CA ILE A 419 23.62 17.96 -0.23
C ILE A 419 23.51 18.15 1.28
N TYR A 420 23.17 19.37 1.70
CA TYR A 420 23.09 19.72 3.11
C TYR A 420 21.66 19.70 3.61
N PHE A 421 21.45 19.14 4.80
CA PHE A 421 20.17 19.20 5.49
C PHE A 421 20.33 19.50 6.98
N ILE A 422 19.23 19.89 7.63
CA ILE A 422 19.14 20.07 9.08
C ILE A 422 17.76 19.67 9.57
N ASN A 423 17.70 19.15 10.78
CA ASN A 423 16.45 18.81 11.45
C ASN A 423 16.12 19.80 12.56
N GLY A 424 14.90 20.32 12.57
CA GLY A 424 14.42 21.22 13.60
C GLY A 424 12.90 21.27 13.69
N PRO A 425 12.36 21.72 14.84
CA PRO A 425 10.93 21.62 15.13
C PRO A 425 10.06 22.47 14.19
N THR A 426 10.56 23.61 13.72
CA THR A 426 9.88 24.48 12.77
C THR A 426 10.88 25.15 11.83
N LYS A 427 10.39 25.74 10.73
CA LYS A 427 11.23 26.51 9.79
C LYS A 427 11.92 27.68 10.49
N GLU A 428 11.19 28.42 11.33
CA GLU A 428 11.70 29.60 12.04
C GLU A 428 12.84 29.22 12.99
N ALA A 429 12.69 28.10 13.71
CA ALA A 429 13.72 27.60 14.62
C ALA A 429 15.00 27.21 13.87
N ILE A 430 14.87 26.65 12.67
CA ILE A 430 16.01 26.32 11.80
C ILE A 430 16.66 27.59 11.24
N GLU A 431 15.86 28.58 10.82
CA GLU A 431 16.34 29.82 10.22
C GLU A 431 17.11 30.71 11.20
N VAL A 432 16.85 30.63 12.49
CA VAL A 432 17.65 31.35 13.51
C VAL A 432 18.78 30.49 14.07
N SER A 433 18.98 29.28 13.55
CA SER A 433 19.93 28.33 14.10
C SER A 433 21.39 28.71 13.82
N PRO A 434 22.31 28.59 14.80
CA PRO A 434 23.74 28.82 14.61
C PRO A 434 24.36 27.93 13.53
N TYR A 435 23.82 26.72 13.31
CA TYR A 435 24.35 25.79 12.30
C TYR A 435 24.18 26.32 10.87
N LEU A 436 23.22 27.22 10.64
CA LEU A 436 22.89 27.73 9.31
C LEU A 436 23.74 28.97 8.92
N GLU A 437 24.44 29.60 9.86
CA GLU A 437 25.15 30.88 9.66
C GLU A 437 26.14 30.84 8.47
N ALA A 438 27.10 29.92 8.49
CA ALA A 438 28.06 29.77 7.40
C ALA A 438 27.41 29.45 6.05
N PHE A 439 26.40 28.58 6.03
CA PHE A 439 25.69 28.20 4.80
C PHE A 439 24.91 29.38 4.23
N ARG A 440 24.25 30.16 5.08
CA ARG A 440 23.55 31.39 4.69
C ARG A 440 24.53 32.43 4.15
N GLY A 441 25.65 32.63 4.84
CA GLY A 441 26.71 33.57 4.43
C GLY A 441 27.26 33.26 3.04
N GLN A 442 27.34 31.97 2.66
CA GLN A 442 27.78 31.53 1.34
C GLN A 442 26.62 31.25 0.35
N LYS A 443 25.37 31.52 0.75
CA LYS A 443 24.17 31.23 -0.06
C LYS A 443 24.08 29.77 -0.51
N ILE A 444 24.59 28.85 0.31
CA ILE A 444 24.48 27.41 0.06
C ILE A 444 23.10 26.94 0.55
N GLU A 445 22.39 26.21 -0.30
CA GLU A 445 21.07 25.68 0.01
C GLU A 445 21.15 24.61 1.11
N VAL A 446 20.23 24.65 2.07
CA VAL A 446 20.09 23.63 3.12
C VAL A 446 18.64 23.18 3.15
N LEU A 447 18.42 21.87 3.08
CA LEU A 447 17.11 21.26 3.22
C LEU A 447 16.66 21.26 4.67
N TYR A 448 15.41 21.63 4.91
CA TYR A 448 14.80 21.67 6.22
C TYR A 448 13.92 20.43 6.41
N THR A 449 14.19 19.72 7.50
CA THR A 449 13.43 18.54 7.91
C THR A 449 12.84 18.76 9.29
N HIS A 450 11.69 18.15 9.57
CA HIS A 450 10.92 18.42 10.78
C HIS A 450 10.58 17.17 11.57
N GLU A 451 10.60 16.00 10.93
CA GLU A 451 10.28 14.73 11.57
C GLU A 451 11.55 13.91 11.77
N ALA A 452 11.64 13.15 12.86
CA ALA A 452 12.81 12.29 13.13
C ALA A 452 13.03 11.23 12.03
N VAL A 453 11.94 10.80 11.38
CA VAL A 453 12.01 9.85 10.26
C VAL A 453 12.76 10.45 9.05
N ASP A 454 12.70 11.76 8.84
CA ASP A 454 13.40 12.42 7.73
C ASP A 454 14.91 12.28 7.89
N ASP A 455 15.39 12.58 9.11
CA ASP A 455 16.81 12.48 9.48
C ASP A 455 17.33 11.04 9.36
N TYR A 456 16.54 10.07 9.83
CA TYR A 456 16.83 8.66 9.67
C TYR A 456 16.92 8.25 8.19
N ILE A 457 15.95 8.65 7.36
CA ILE A 457 15.94 8.33 5.93
C ILE A 457 17.16 8.92 5.23
N LEU A 458 17.42 10.22 5.40
CA LEU A 458 18.53 10.91 4.73
C LEU A 458 19.89 10.34 5.16
N SER A 459 20.07 10.08 6.45
CA SER A 459 21.30 9.47 6.97
C SER A 459 21.52 8.05 6.45
N GLN A 460 20.46 7.24 6.34
CA GLN A 460 20.54 5.87 5.80
C GLN A 460 20.72 5.83 4.28
N VAL A 461 20.19 6.82 3.56
CA VAL A 461 20.39 6.93 2.11
C VAL A 461 21.82 7.33 1.81
N GLY A 462 22.36 8.32 2.53
CA GLY A 462 23.77 8.73 2.51
C GLY A 462 24.26 9.39 1.21
N GLU A 463 23.67 9.05 0.06
CA GLU A 463 24.03 9.56 -1.26
C GLU A 463 22.81 9.64 -2.19
N PHE A 464 22.73 10.71 -2.98
CA PHE A 464 21.75 10.87 -4.05
C PHE A 464 22.44 11.37 -5.33
N GLU A 465 22.29 10.61 -6.42
CA GLU A 465 22.90 10.88 -7.74
C GLU A 465 24.40 11.26 -7.70
N GLY A 466 25.19 10.55 -6.87
CA GLY A 466 26.64 10.77 -6.73
C GLY A 466 27.03 11.89 -5.77
N LYS A 467 26.08 12.57 -5.13
CA LYS A 467 26.32 13.59 -4.10
C LYS A 467 26.00 13.04 -2.72
N LYS A 468 26.93 13.16 -1.78
CA LYS A 468 26.71 12.77 -0.38
C LYS A 468 25.63 13.64 0.24
N ILE A 469 24.81 13.04 1.11
CA ILE A 469 23.81 13.75 1.91
C ILE A 469 24.35 13.87 3.32
N VAL A 470 24.50 15.10 3.82
CA VAL A 470 25.18 15.37 5.08
C VAL A 470 24.36 16.34 5.93
N SER A 471 24.21 16.01 7.22
CA SER A 471 23.60 16.94 8.17
C SER A 471 24.60 18.01 8.58
N ILE A 472 24.16 19.27 8.60
CA ILE A 472 25.04 20.40 8.94
C ILE A 472 25.38 20.47 10.43
N ASP A 473 24.76 19.65 11.28
CA ASP A 473 25.06 19.53 12.71
C ASP A 473 26.14 18.48 13.03
N GLN A 474 26.75 17.86 12.02
CA GLN A 474 27.83 16.89 12.21
C GLN A 474 29.18 17.55 12.55
N ALA A 475 29.95 16.89 13.42
CA ALA A 475 31.25 17.37 13.89
C ALA A 475 32.34 17.37 12.81
N ASN A 476 32.35 16.35 11.96
CA ASN A 476 33.41 16.10 10.96
C ASN A 476 33.13 16.80 9.61
N LEU A 477 32.12 17.66 9.54
CA LEU A 477 31.76 18.36 8.32
C LEU A 477 32.80 19.41 7.95
N GLU A 478 33.29 19.35 6.71
CA GLU A 478 34.09 20.43 6.12
C GLU A 478 33.17 21.60 5.78
N VAL A 479 32.98 22.48 6.76
CA VAL A 479 32.10 23.64 6.59
C VAL A 479 32.78 24.70 5.72
N PRO A 480 32.07 25.31 4.76
CA PRO A 480 32.56 26.47 4.04
C PRO A 480 32.90 27.60 5.00
N GLU A 481 34.11 28.15 4.92
CA GLU A 481 34.58 29.17 5.86
C GLU A 481 33.77 30.46 5.71
N HIS A 482 33.23 30.99 6.81
CA HIS A 482 32.43 32.20 6.73
C HIS A 482 33.32 33.41 6.38
N GLN A 483 33.10 34.01 5.20
CA GLN A 483 33.95 35.09 4.69
C GLN A 483 33.72 36.46 5.36
N HIS A 484 32.71 36.62 6.22
CA HIS A 484 32.35 37.89 6.84
C HIS A 484 32.18 37.66 8.34
N ARG A 485 33.20 38.03 9.11
CA ARG A 485 33.17 38.06 10.57
C ARG A 485 33.52 39.48 10.99
N GLU A 486 32.59 40.16 11.65
CA GLU A 486 32.81 41.53 12.11
C GLU A 486 33.51 41.55 13.47
N GLY A 487 34.43 42.50 13.65
CA GLY A 487 35.14 42.74 14.91
C GLY A 487 36.53 42.12 15.00
N GLU A 488 37.21 42.42 16.12
CA GLU A 488 38.51 41.86 16.44
C GLU A 488 38.34 40.46 17.03
N ALA A 489 39.09 39.47 16.52
CA ALA A 489 39.09 38.12 17.06
C ALA A 489 40.00 38.00 18.28
N LEU A 490 39.58 37.21 19.26
CA LEU A 490 40.51 36.58 20.20
C LEU A 490 41.46 35.66 19.43
N ALA A 491 42.77 35.81 19.64
CA ALA A 491 43.78 35.04 18.93
C ALA A 491 44.97 34.68 19.84
N GLY A 492 45.79 33.73 19.38
CA GLY A 492 47.01 33.30 20.05
C GLY A 492 46.76 32.78 21.47
N GLU A 493 47.64 33.15 22.39
CA GLU A 493 47.65 32.64 23.77
C GLU A 493 46.35 32.95 24.54
N GLN A 494 45.69 34.08 24.25
CA GLN A 494 44.42 34.44 24.90
C GLN A 494 43.29 33.47 24.52
N LEU A 495 43.25 33.03 23.26
CA LEU A 495 42.28 32.05 22.80
C LEU A 495 42.60 30.67 23.37
N GLU A 496 43.85 30.24 23.31
CA GLU A 496 44.28 28.94 23.85
C GLU A 496 43.97 28.81 25.35
N ASN A 497 44.22 29.86 26.13
CA ASN A 497 43.92 29.87 27.57
C ASN A 497 42.41 29.81 27.83
N LEU A 498 41.61 30.54 27.05
CA LEU A 498 40.14 30.48 27.16
C LEU A 498 39.61 29.08 26.83
N LEU A 499 40.08 28.44 25.75
CA LEU A 499 39.65 27.09 25.36
C LEU A 499 39.94 26.06 26.46
N LYS A 500 41.13 26.12 27.08
CA LYS A 500 41.50 25.25 28.22
C LYS A 500 40.59 25.50 29.41
N TRP A 501 40.40 26.76 29.79
CA TRP A 501 39.56 27.15 30.92
C TRP A 501 38.09 26.75 30.72
N LEU A 502 37.53 26.91 29.52
CA LEU A 502 36.18 26.46 29.20
C LEU A 502 36.03 24.94 29.38
N LYS A 503 37.03 24.16 28.95
CA LYS A 503 37.06 22.70 29.13
C LYS A 503 37.13 22.32 30.61
N GLU A 504 37.90 23.05 31.41
CA GLU A 504 37.97 22.84 32.86
C GLU A 504 36.64 23.15 33.56
N VAL A 505 35.98 24.25 33.20
CA VAL A 505 34.69 24.65 33.80
C VAL A 505 33.57 23.67 33.44
N LEU A 506 33.52 23.21 32.19
CA LEU A 506 32.45 22.32 31.72
C LEU A 506 32.71 20.83 32.05
N GLY A 507 33.97 20.44 32.29
CA GLY A 507 34.35 19.10 32.71
C GLY A 507 33.81 18.02 31.77
N ASP A 508 33.18 16.99 32.36
CA ASP A 508 32.66 15.83 31.61
C ASP A 508 31.48 16.14 30.67
N LYS A 509 30.95 17.37 30.69
CA LYS A 509 29.92 17.82 29.75
C LYS A 509 30.48 18.01 28.33
N VAL A 510 31.79 18.21 28.18
CA VAL A 510 32.45 18.43 26.88
C VAL A 510 33.64 17.50 26.68
N SER A 511 33.76 16.94 25.48
CA SER A 511 34.94 16.17 25.07
C SER A 511 36.05 17.10 24.55
N GLU A 512 35.65 18.17 23.87
CA GLU A 512 36.53 19.12 23.20
C GLU A 512 35.91 20.53 23.24
N VAL A 513 36.76 21.55 23.32
CA VAL A 513 36.40 22.95 23.10
C VAL A 513 37.34 23.49 22.03
N LYS A 514 36.80 24.04 20.95
CA LYS A 514 37.59 24.49 19.79
C LYS A 514 37.04 25.78 19.17
N GLU A 515 37.86 26.44 18.37
CA GLU A 515 37.41 27.57 17.55
C GLU A 515 36.43 27.09 16.46
N SER A 516 35.34 27.84 16.27
CA SER A 516 34.39 27.55 15.21
C SER A 516 34.81 28.12 13.86
N LYS A 517 34.69 27.31 12.82
CA LYS A 517 34.75 27.77 11.42
C LYS A 517 33.40 28.22 10.87
N ARG A 518 32.30 27.86 11.54
CA ARG A 518 30.94 28.03 11.02
C ARG A 518 30.13 29.19 11.61
N LEU A 519 30.53 29.71 12.78
CA LEU A 519 29.84 30.84 13.43
C LEU A 519 30.27 32.21 12.87
N SER A 520 29.30 33.11 12.79
CA SER A 520 29.46 34.57 12.61
C SER A 520 28.85 35.35 13.76
N ASP A 521 27.57 35.10 14.04
CA ASP A 521 26.75 35.93 14.93
C ASP A 521 26.51 35.26 16.28
N SER A 522 26.47 33.93 16.33
CA SER A 522 26.27 33.23 17.59
C SER A 522 27.59 33.09 18.38
N PRO A 523 27.54 33.09 19.72
CA PRO A 523 28.72 32.96 20.58
C PRO A 523 29.30 31.56 20.60
N VAL A 524 28.44 30.54 20.60
CA VAL A 524 28.80 29.13 20.77
C VAL A 524 27.84 28.22 20.01
N LEU A 525 28.29 27.01 19.69
CA LEU A 525 27.45 25.90 19.24
C LEU A 525 27.99 24.58 19.81
N VAL A 526 27.17 23.54 19.82
CA VAL A 526 27.58 22.20 20.27
C VAL A 526 27.45 21.20 19.14
N LEU A 527 28.36 20.24 19.08
CA LEU A 527 28.33 19.14 18.11
C LEU A 527 28.42 17.81 18.86
N ASN A 528 27.87 16.78 18.25
CA ASN A 528 28.00 15.41 18.73
C ASN A 528 29.38 14.86 18.33
N PRO A 529 30.17 14.31 19.27
CA PRO A 529 31.46 13.69 18.94
C PRO A 529 31.31 12.44 18.06
N ASP A 530 30.21 11.72 18.25
CA ASP A 530 29.75 10.68 17.33
C ASP A 530 29.00 11.33 16.16
N GLU A 531 29.02 10.70 14.99
CA GLU A 531 28.32 11.19 13.77
C GLU A 531 26.78 11.19 13.89
N MET A 532 26.26 11.01 15.11
CA MET A 532 24.83 11.04 15.41
C MET A 532 24.30 12.46 15.34
N THR A 533 23.15 12.65 14.68
CA THR A 533 22.48 13.95 14.58
C THR A 533 21.78 14.31 15.90
N GLY A 534 21.48 15.59 16.09
CA GLY A 534 20.70 16.05 17.25
C GLY A 534 19.29 15.43 17.30
N SER A 535 18.70 15.16 16.13
CA SER A 535 17.37 14.54 16.01
C SER A 535 17.35 13.09 16.47
N LEU A 536 18.30 12.28 16.03
CA LEU A 536 18.42 10.89 16.47
C LEU A 536 18.68 10.80 17.97
N GLN A 537 19.50 11.71 18.51
CA GLN A 537 19.75 11.75 19.93
C GLN A 537 18.50 12.10 20.75
N ARG A 538 17.73 13.11 20.32
CA ARG A 538 16.42 13.42 20.92
C ARG A 538 15.51 12.18 20.94
N MET A 539 15.43 11.47 19.82
CA MET A 539 14.60 10.26 19.71
C MET A 539 15.04 9.20 20.72
N MET A 540 16.35 8.98 20.89
CA MET A 540 16.88 8.05 21.89
C MET A 540 16.54 8.47 23.33
N GLN A 541 16.62 9.77 23.66
CA GLN A 541 16.25 10.29 24.98
C GLN A 541 14.75 10.10 25.28
N VAL A 542 13.89 10.23 24.27
CA VAL A 542 12.44 10.01 24.42
C VAL A 542 12.12 8.53 24.59
N MET A 543 12.76 7.65 23.82
CA MET A 543 12.54 6.20 23.89
C MET A 543 13.10 5.57 25.16
N ASN A 544 14.20 6.11 25.68
CA ASN A 544 14.85 5.60 26.89
C ASN A 544 15.02 6.73 27.90
N LYS A 545 14.00 6.95 28.74
CA LYS A 545 14.00 8.00 29.77
C LYS A 545 15.10 7.83 30.83
N ASP A 546 15.66 6.62 30.95
CA ASP A 546 16.77 6.33 31.86
C ASP A 546 18.13 6.72 31.26
N LEU A 547 18.19 6.97 29.94
CA LEU A 547 19.34 7.53 29.24
C LEU A 547 19.43 9.04 29.52
N GLN A 548 19.71 9.38 30.78
CA GLN A 548 19.83 10.78 31.24
C GLN A 548 21.08 11.47 30.71
N SER A 549 22.09 10.71 30.25
CA SER A 549 23.32 11.28 29.75
C SER A 549 23.20 11.63 28.26
N ILE A 550 23.35 12.92 27.97
CA ILE A 550 23.47 13.48 26.61
C ILE A 550 24.87 13.17 26.00
N GLY A 551 25.74 12.50 26.77
CA GLY A 551 27.15 12.32 26.44
C GLY A 551 27.92 13.65 26.41
N PRO A 552 29.27 13.59 26.40
CA PRO A 552 30.08 14.79 26.23
C PRO A 552 29.87 15.40 24.83
N LYS A 553 29.90 16.72 24.72
CA LYS A 553 29.78 17.48 23.45
C LYS A 553 31.09 18.09 23.00
N ILE A 554 31.20 18.39 21.71
CA ILE A 554 32.22 19.31 21.20
C ILE A 554 31.62 20.72 21.25
N LEU A 555 32.22 21.63 22.01
CA LEU A 555 31.81 23.04 22.06
C LEU A 555 32.66 23.83 21.06
N GLU A 556 32.04 24.39 20.02
CA GLU A 556 32.72 25.37 19.18
C GLU A 556 32.42 26.80 19.67
N ILE A 557 33.44 27.65 19.71
CA ILE A 557 33.31 29.06 20.14
C ILE A 557 33.59 30.02 18.99
N ASN A 558 32.90 31.16 19.00
CA ASN A 558 33.15 32.26 18.06
C ASN A 558 34.10 33.30 18.69
N PRO A 559 35.38 33.37 18.28
CA PRO A 559 36.35 34.29 18.89
C PRO A 559 36.08 35.76 18.58
N TYR A 560 35.22 36.08 17.61
CA TYR A 560 34.82 37.44 17.26
C TYR A 560 33.70 37.96 18.15
N HIS A 561 32.90 37.06 18.72
CA HIS A 561 31.70 37.41 19.45
C HIS A 561 32.02 38.20 20.74
N PRO A 562 31.34 39.35 21.00
CA PRO A 562 31.62 40.19 22.17
C PRO A 562 31.54 39.44 23.51
N ILE A 563 30.58 38.52 23.66
CA ILE A 563 30.46 37.68 24.87
C ILE A 563 31.73 36.84 25.08
N ILE A 564 32.28 36.23 24.03
CA ILE A 564 33.46 35.37 24.13
C ILE A 564 34.71 36.18 24.49
N ARG A 565 34.84 37.39 23.92
CA ARG A 565 35.89 38.35 24.27
C ARG A 565 35.82 38.78 25.73
N GLN A 566 34.64 39.18 26.19
CA GLN A 566 34.47 39.58 27.58
C GLN A 566 34.67 38.41 28.54
N LEU A 567 34.28 37.20 28.13
CA LEU A 567 34.48 35.99 28.92
C LEU A 567 35.97 35.67 29.12
N SER A 568 36.82 35.90 28.09
CA SER A 568 38.28 35.80 28.24
C SER A 568 38.80 36.74 29.33
N VAL A 569 38.36 37.99 29.33
CA VAL A 569 38.75 38.98 30.36
C VAL A 569 38.30 38.54 31.76
N LEU A 570 37.03 38.13 31.91
CA LEU A 570 36.49 37.71 33.20
C LEU A 570 37.15 36.44 33.73
N SER A 571 37.50 35.50 32.85
CA SER A 571 38.23 34.27 33.23
C SER A 571 39.60 34.56 33.83
N GLN A 572 40.33 35.55 33.29
CA GLN A 572 41.64 35.96 33.80
C GLN A 572 41.57 36.68 35.15
N GLN A 573 40.42 37.27 35.47
CA GLN A 573 40.16 37.94 36.75
C GLN A 573 39.60 37.00 37.82
N ASP A 574 39.38 35.72 37.48
CA ASP A 574 38.72 34.71 38.32
C ASP A 574 37.35 35.19 38.86
N ASP A 575 36.59 35.96 38.04
CA ASP A 575 35.26 36.45 38.41
C ASP A 575 34.29 35.25 38.50
N PRO A 576 33.62 35.03 39.66
CA PRO A 576 32.67 33.94 39.84
C PRO A 576 31.56 33.88 38.78
N PHE A 577 31.19 35.03 38.21
CA PHE A 577 30.19 35.13 37.15
C PHE A 577 30.61 34.51 35.83
N ALA A 578 31.91 34.44 35.54
CA ALA A 578 32.40 33.83 34.30
C ALA A 578 31.92 32.38 34.19
N LYS A 579 31.95 31.63 35.30
CA LYS A 579 31.47 30.24 35.35
C LYS A 579 29.97 30.15 35.10
N VAL A 580 29.18 31.04 35.72
CA VAL A 580 27.72 31.11 35.51
C VAL A 580 27.40 31.39 34.05
N ALA A 581 28.11 32.33 33.43
CA ALA A 581 27.93 32.68 32.02
C ALA A 581 28.28 31.51 31.08
N VAL A 582 29.36 30.76 31.35
CA VAL A 582 29.75 29.57 30.58
C VAL A 582 28.68 28.50 30.63
N GLU A 583 28.17 28.18 31.82
CA GLU A 583 27.13 27.17 31.96
C GLU A 583 25.84 27.58 31.24
N GLN A 584 25.47 28.86 31.31
CA GLN A 584 24.31 29.37 30.58
C GLN A 584 24.51 29.32 29.07
N LEU A 585 25.70 29.69 28.56
CA LEU A 585 26.03 29.59 27.14
C LEU A 585 25.98 28.15 26.65
N PHE A 586 26.49 27.21 27.44
CA PHE A 586 26.46 25.79 27.11
C PHE A 586 25.02 25.27 27.03
N ASP A 587 24.16 25.58 27.99
CA ASP A 587 22.75 25.19 27.94
C ASP A 587 22.01 25.84 26.76
N ASN A 588 22.29 27.11 26.45
CA ASN A 588 21.72 27.78 25.28
C ASN A 588 22.12 27.05 23.99
N ALA A 589 23.37 26.58 23.89
CA ALA A 589 23.84 25.80 22.75
C ALA A 589 23.15 24.43 22.67
N LEU A 590 22.95 23.74 23.81
CA LEU A 590 22.18 22.49 23.85
C LEU A 590 20.72 22.70 23.38
N ILE A 591 20.07 23.79 23.80
CA ILE A 591 18.73 24.16 23.33
C ILE A 591 18.73 24.43 21.82
N ALA A 592 19.73 25.16 21.31
CA ALA A 592 19.87 25.45 19.89
C ALA A 592 20.11 24.17 19.05
N ALA A 593 20.76 23.15 19.61
CA ALA A 593 20.86 21.81 19.03
C ALA A 593 19.54 21.00 19.13
N GLY A 594 18.54 21.55 19.81
CA GLY A 594 17.28 20.91 20.12
C GLY A 594 17.44 19.73 21.08
N LEU A 595 18.41 19.76 22.00
CA LEU A 595 18.58 18.71 23.01
C LEU A 595 17.72 19.02 24.25
N ILE A 596 17.28 17.98 24.95
CA ILE A 596 16.48 18.14 26.17
C ILE A 596 17.40 18.58 27.31
N VAL A 597 17.12 19.75 27.88
CA VAL A 597 17.83 20.35 29.04
C VAL A 597 16.88 20.52 30.23
N ASP A 598 17.44 20.57 31.46
CA ASP A 598 16.63 20.84 32.66
C ASP A 598 16.34 22.35 32.79
N PRO A 599 15.07 22.79 32.61
CA PRO A 599 14.73 24.20 32.62
C PRO A 599 14.94 24.86 33.99
N ARG A 600 14.97 24.10 35.09
CA ARG A 600 15.10 24.65 36.45
C ARG A 600 16.45 25.29 36.68
N ASN A 601 17.52 24.64 36.21
CA ASN A 601 18.88 25.15 36.35
C ASN A 601 19.11 26.40 35.49
N ILE A 602 18.50 26.43 34.31
CA ILE A 602 18.53 27.59 33.40
C ILE A 602 17.83 28.79 34.04
N VAL A 603 16.61 28.61 34.56
CA VAL A 603 15.87 29.71 35.21
C VAL A 603 16.62 30.26 36.41
N GLN A 604 17.23 29.39 37.23
CA GLN A 604 18.04 29.83 38.37
C GLN A 604 19.25 30.66 37.93
N ARG A 605 19.99 30.22 36.90
CA ARG A 605 21.13 30.98 36.34
C ARG A 605 20.69 32.28 35.68
N MET A 606 19.58 32.29 34.95
CA MET A 606 19.02 33.51 34.36
C MET A 606 18.71 34.56 35.42
N ASN A 607 18.14 34.17 36.56
CA ASN A 607 17.89 35.10 37.67
C ASN A 607 19.19 35.67 38.24
N GLN A 608 20.23 34.84 38.43
CA GLN A 608 21.55 35.30 38.87
C GLN A 608 22.19 36.28 37.87
N ILE A 609 22.05 36.01 36.57
CA ILE A 609 22.54 36.89 35.50
C ILE A 609 21.79 38.22 35.52
N LEU A 610 20.47 38.20 35.68
CA LEU A 610 19.66 39.40 35.74
C LEU A 610 19.98 40.23 36.99
N GLU A 611 20.14 39.59 38.15
CA GLU A 611 20.56 40.24 39.40
C GLU A 611 21.91 40.96 39.25
N LYS A 612 22.89 40.35 38.58
CA LYS A 612 24.19 41.00 38.32
C LYS A 612 24.08 42.13 37.29
N ALA A 613 23.18 42.02 36.31
CA ALA A 613 23.01 43.04 35.26
C ALA A 613 22.32 44.33 35.75
N ILE A 614 21.56 44.27 36.84
CA ILE A 614 20.86 45.42 37.43
C ILE A 614 21.60 46.05 38.63
N GLN A 615 22.76 45.51 39.01
CA GLN A 615 23.69 46.05 40.01
C GLN A 615 24.77 46.89 39.31
#